data_AF-A0A956EM89-F1
#
_entry.id   AF-A0A956EM89-F1
#
_cell.length_a   1.000
_cell.length_b   1.000
_cell.length_c   1.000
_cell.angle_alpha   90.00
_cell.angle_beta   90.00
_cell.angle_gamma   90.00
#
_symmetry.space_group_name_H-M   'P 1'
#
loop_
_entity.id
_entity.type
_entity.pdbx_description
1 polymer ?
#
loop_
_entity_poly.entity_id
_entity_poly.type
_entity_poly.pdbx_seq_one_letter_code
_entity_poly.pdbx_strand_id
1 'polypeptide(L)'
;MTDRHKYTYMGPFEQNIDRRLQSNFDQYLKKDGSTGPIELPPEDFDGLFVGFMEQSPRIYWVVAVFDGATGAYFFPAEPLKVDPARHVDGKGFGPGNARCGDTSARHVVDDLVGLNPDAVERLRAIKGAAGL
;
A
#
# COMPACT_ATOMS: atom_id res chain seq x y z
N MET A 1 2.25 20.62 4.93
CA MET A 1 2.26 19.21 4.52
C MET A 1 1.65 18.41 5.65
N THR A 2 0.47 17.87 5.43
CA THR A 2 -0.22 16.99 6.38
C THR A 2 0.24 15.57 6.13
N ASP A 3 0.88 14.93 7.13
CA ASP A 3 1.22 13.50 7.13
C ASP A 3 -0.06 12.66 7.30
N ARG A 4 -1.02 12.81 6.37
CA ARG A 4 -2.33 12.15 6.42
C ARG A 4 -2.35 10.82 5.68
N HIS A 5 -1.34 10.51 4.88
CA HIS A 5 -1.23 9.26 4.15
C HIS A 5 -0.45 8.25 4.99
N LYS A 6 -0.90 6.99 5.00
CA LYS A 6 -0.35 5.96 5.88
C LYS A 6 -0.04 4.68 5.11
N TYR A 7 1.04 4.03 5.51
CA TYR A 7 1.42 2.70 5.07
C TYR A 7 1.11 1.66 6.16
N THR A 8 0.65 0.48 5.75
CA THR A 8 0.46 -0.68 6.61
C THR A 8 1.22 -1.90 6.10
N TYR A 9 1.77 -2.66 7.03
CA TYR A 9 2.58 -3.83 6.73
C TYR A 9 1.70 -5.06 6.50
N MET A 10 1.90 -5.71 5.36
CA MET A 10 1.19 -6.92 4.92
C MET A 10 2.10 -8.16 4.89
N GLY A 11 3.15 -8.16 5.71
CA GLY A 11 4.04 -9.30 5.86
C GLY A 11 5.20 -9.35 4.88
N PRO A 12 6.00 -10.43 4.95
CA PRO A 12 7.09 -10.61 4.02
C PRO A 12 6.59 -11.12 2.66
N PHE A 13 7.24 -10.61 1.60
CA PHE A 13 6.76 -10.67 0.22
C PHE A 13 6.64 -12.10 -0.28
N GLU A 14 7.68 -12.92 -0.11
CA GLU A 14 7.74 -14.28 -0.65
C GLU A 14 6.65 -15.20 -0.10
N GLN A 15 6.20 -14.99 1.14
CA GLN A 15 5.14 -15.81 1.75
C GLN A 15 3.73 -15.34 1.38
N ASN A 16 3.56 -14.08 0.96
CA ASN A 16 2.24 -13.44 0.91
C ASN A 16 1.85 -12.89 -0.46
N ILE A 17 2.79 -12.75 -1.40
CA ILE A 17 2.51 -12.14 -2.69
C ILE A 17 1.38 -12.89 -3.42
N ASP A 18 1.44 -14.21 -3.54
CA ASP A 18 0.38 -14.98 -4.20
C ASP A 18 -0.91 -15.05 -3.38
N ARG A 19 -0.78 -15.01 -2.04
CA ARG A 19 -1.91 -15.06 -1.11
C ARG A 19 -2.77 -13.80 -1.16
N ARG A 20 -2.20 -12.65 -1.56
CA ARG A 20 -2.93 -11.37 -1.63
C ARG A 20 -4.14 -11.43 -2.57
N LEU A 21 -4.14 -12.36 -3.53
CA LEU A 21 -5.21 -12.55 -4.50
C LEU A 21 -6.34 -13.47 -3.98
N GLN A 22 -6.18 -14.04 -2.79
CA GLN A 22 -7.20 -14.89 -2.18
C GLN A 22 -8.35 -14.02 -1.64
N SER A 23 -9.57 -14.51 -1.81
CA SER A 23 -10.74 -13.96 -1.13
C SER A 23 -10.49 -13.92 0.38
N ASN A 24 -10.74 -12.79 1.03
CA ASN A 24 -10.53 -12.57 2.47
C ASN A 24 -9.06 -12.49 2.91
N PHE A 25 -8.20 -11.83 2.14
CA PHE A 25 -6.86 -11.46 2.62
C PHE A 25 -6.93 -10.38 3.71
N ASP A 26 -7.24 -10.80 4.93
CA ASP A 26 -7.32 -10.00 6.16
C ASP A 26 -6.15 -10.28 7.13
N GLN A 27 -5.33 -11.30 6.82
CA GLN A 27 -4.17 -11.70 7.59
C GLN A 27 -3.00 -12.09 6.68
N TYR A 28 -1.78 -11.73 7.08
CA TYR A 28 -0.55 -12.16 6.44
C TYR A 28 0.17 -13.24 7.24
N LEU A 29 0.93 -14.09 6.55
CA LEU A 29 1.82 -15.07 7.16
C LEU A 29 3.12 -14.41 7.61
N LYS A 30 3.53 -14.66 8.85
CA LYS A 30 4.84 -14.27 9.38
C LYS A 30 5.88 -15.33 9.05
N LYS A 31 7.16 -14.98 9.24
CA LYS A 31 8.29 -15.90 9.01
C LYS A 31 8.27 -17.15 9.90
N ASP A 32 7.66 -17.06 11.09
CA ASP A 32 7.52 -18.17 12.04
C ASP A 32 6.30 -19.08 11.75
N GLY A 33 5.56 -18.81 10.65
CA GLY A 33 4.35 -19.54 10.29
C GLY A 33 3.08 -19.11 11.02
N SER A 34 3.17 -18.20 12.00
CA SER A 34 1.98 -17.58 12.60
C SER A 34 1.38 -16.52 11.66
N THR A 35 0.17 -16.04 11.97
CA THR A 35 -0.47 -14.96 11.21
C THR A 35 -0.39 -13.61 11.93
N GLY A 36 -0.46 -12.53 11.16
CA GLY A 36 -0.62 -11.16 11.63
C GLY A 36 -1.81 -10.49 10.94
N PRO A 37 -2.55 -9.61 11.63
CA PRO A 37 -3.68 -8.92 11.04
C PRO A 37 -3.21 -7.88 10.01
N ILE A 38 -3.98 -7.70 8.95
CA ILE A 38 -3.86 -6.56 8.05
C ILE A 38 -4.70 -5.42 8.61
N GLU A 39 -4.06 -4.27 8.83
CA GLU A 39 -4.77 -3.10 9.34
C GLU A 39 -5.71 -2.54 8.27
N LEU A 40 -6.90 -2.10 8.67
CA LEU A 40 -7.79 -1.29 7.85
C LEU A 40 -7.72 0.17 8.33
N PRO A 41 -7.91 1.14 7.43
CA PRO A 41 -8.06 2.53 7.87
C PRO A 41 -9.28 2.67 8.80
N PRO A 42 -9.24 3.60 9.77
CA PRO A 42 -10.43 4.08 10.47
C PRO A 42 -11.51 4.57 9.50
N GLU A 43 -12.79 4.51 9.92
CA GLU A 43 -13.93 4.92 9.09
C GLU A 43 -13.85 6.39 8.61
N ASP A 44 -13.20 7.25 9.38
CA ASP A 44 -13.03 8.69 9.11
C ASP A 44 -11.69 9.05 8.44
N PHE A 45 -10.91 8.05 8.03
CA PHE A 45 -9.63 8.28 7.37
C PHE A 45 -9.82 8.83 5.94
N ASP A 46 -9.33 10.04 5.71
CA ASP A 46 -9.52 10.80 4.46
C ASP A 46 -8.26 10.84 3.57
N GLY A 47 -7.26 10.04 3.91
CA GLY A 47 -5.98 9.94 3.22
C GLY A 47 -5.86 8.72 2.30
N LEU A 48 -4.66 8.56 1.76
CA LEU A 48 -4.28 7.34 1.03
C LEU A 48 -3.77 6.32 2.05
N PHE A 49 -4.35 5.13 2.06
CA PHE A 49 -3.91 4.02 2.90
C PHE A 49 -3.27 2.95 2.01
N VAL A 50 -2.00 2.66 2.24
CA VAL A 50 -1.17 1.86 1.33
C VAL A 50 -0.71 0.59 2.02
N GLY A 51 -0.99 -0.56 1.42
CA GLY A 51 -0.46 -1.85 1.87
C GLY A 51 0.90 -2.13 1.24
N PHE A 52 1.88 -2.52 2.06
CA PHE A 52 3.20 -2.89 1.58
C PHE A 52 3.70 -4.22 2.16
N MET A 53 4.57 -4.89 1.41
CA MET A 53 5.28 -6.09 1.83
C MET A 53 6.78 -5.86 1.85
N GLU A 54 7.51 -6.62 2.67
CA GLU A 54 8.97 -6.61 2.72
C GLU A 54 9.54 -7.83 2.01
N GLN A 55 10.31 -7.61 0.95
CA GLN A 55 11.18 -8.60 0.35
C GLN A 55 12.58 -8.51 0.97
N SER A 56 13.11 -9.63 1.46
CA SER A 56 14.34 -9.61 2.26
C SER A 56 15.61 -9.47 1.38
N PRO A 57 16.62 -8.69 1.80
CA PRO A 57 16.60 -7.73 2.92
C PRO A 57 16.16 -6.31 2.46
N ARG A 58 15.25 -5.68 3.22
CA ARG A 58 14.92 -4.24 3.15
C ARG A 58 14.48 -3.72 1.77
N ILE A 59 13.93 -4.57 0.92
CA ILE A 59 13.22 -4.13 -0.29
C ILE A 59 11.74 -4.09 0.07
N TYR A 60 11.08 -2.98 -0.22
CA TYR A 60 9.66 -2.82 0.11
C TYR A 60 8.85 -2.61 -1.16
N TRP A 61 7.69 -3.22 -1.20
CA TRP A 61 6.79 -3.22 -2.34
C TRP A 61 5.42 -2.74 -1.90
N VAL A 62 4.89 -1.71 -2.54
CA VAL A 62 3.47 -1.38 -2.48
C VAL A 62 2.72 -2.46 -3.26
N VAL A 63 1.86 -3.17 -2.56
CA VAL A 63 1.09 -4.30 -3.11
C VAL A 63 -0.40 -4.06 -3.09
N ALA A 64 -0.85 -3.02 -2.37
CA ALA A 64 -2.25 -2.67 -2.25
C ALA A 64 -2.45 -1.18 -1.97
N VAL A 65 -3.61 -0.68 -2.36
CA VAL A 65 -4.13 0.63 -1.95
C VAL A 65 -5.56 0.45 -1.48
N PHE A 66 -5.95 1.12 -0.40
CA PHE A 66 -7.32 1.04 0.11
C PHE A 66 -8.26 1.81 -0.83
N ASP A 67 -9.33 1.13 -1.25
CA ASP A 67 -10.38 1.68 -2.08
C ASP A 67 -11.58 2.03 -1.19
N GLY A 68 -11.66 3.31 -0.82
CA GLY A 68 -12.72 3.83 0.05
C GLY A 68 -14.13 3.70 -0.55
N ALA A 69 -14.26 3.59 -1.88
CA ALA A 69 -15.56 3.36 -2.51
C ALA A 69 -16.07 1.94 -2.26
N THR A 70 -15.16 0.96 -2.17
CA THR A 70 -15.51 -0.44 -1.90
C THR A 70 -15.32 -0.86 -0.45
N GLY A 71 -14.66 -0.03 0.38
CA GLY A 71 -14.29 -0.35 1.76
C GLY A 71 -13.26 -1.48 1.86
N ALA A 72 -12.44 -1.69 0.83
CA ALA A 72 -11.55 -2.84 0.71
C ALA A 72 -10.23 -2.49 0.02
N TYR A 73 -9.21 -3.33 0.20
CA TYR A 73 -7.96 -3.18 -0.53
C TYR A 73 -8.12 -3.54 -2.00
N PHE A 74 -7.64 -2.67 -2.87
CA PHE A 74 -7.36 -2.98 -4.27
C PHE A 74 -5.90 -3.43 -4.41
N PHE A 75 -5.71 -4.61 -5.01
CA PHE A 75 -4.40 -5.22 -5.25
C PHE A 75 -4.04 -5.09 -6.74
N PRO A 76 -3.17 -4.13 -7.13
CA PRO A 76 -2.67 -4.05 -8.50
C PRO A 76 -1.91 -5.33 -8.89
N ALA A 77 -1.95 -5.64 -10.20
CA ALA A 77 -1.28 -6.80 -10.76
C ALA A 77 0.24 -6.67 -10.60
N GLU A 78 0.77 -5.51 -10.99
CA GLU A 78 2.18 -5.14 -10.86
C GLU A 78 2.42 -4.30 -9.60
N PRO A 79 3.15 -4.81 -8.60
CA PRO A 79 3.47 -4.06 -7.39
C PRO A 79 4.53 -2.99 -7.67
N LEU A 80 4.49 -1.90 -6.89
CA LEU A 80 5.45 -0.80 -7.00
C LEU A 80 6.58 -0.96 -5.98
N LYS A 81 7.82 -0.99 -6.44
CA LYS A 81 8.99 -0.91 -5.53
C LYS A 81 9.04 0.47 -4.88
N VAL A 82 9.15 0.51 -3.56
CA VAL A 82 9.25 1.76 -2.80
C VAL A 82 10.61 2.41 -3.04
N ASP A 83 10.61 3.64 -3.56
CA ASP A 83 11.72 4.58 -3.52
C ASP A 83 11.50 5.55 -2.35
N PRO A 84 12.35 5.52 -1.31
CA PRO A 84 12.18 6.38 -0.15
C PRO A 84 12.14 7.89 -0.46
N ALA A 85 12.96 8.35 -1.42
CA ALA A 85 13.02 9.77 -1.77
C ALA A 85 11.74 10.24 -2.45
N ARG A 86 11.10 9.36 -3.21
CA ARG A 86 9.92 9.67 -4.03
C ARG A 86 8.59 9.38 -3.35
N HIS A 87 8.53 8.33 -2.53
CA HIS A 87 7.27 7.77 -2.00
C HIS A 87 7.07 7.97 -0.51
N VAL A 88 8.12 8.34 0.25
CA VAL A 88 8.02 8.60 1.70
C VAL A 88 8.83 9.79 2.18
N ASP A 89 8.92 10.85 1.37
CA ASP A 89 9.53 12.12 1.74
C ASP A 89 11.00 11.99 2.22
N GLY A 90 11.74 11.01 1.71
CA GLY A 90 13.11 10.70 2.13
C GLY A 90 13.23 10.05 3.51
N LYS A 91 12.11 9.71 4.16
CA LYS A 91 12.09 9.05 5.47
C LYS A 91 12.48 7.59 5.35
N GLY A 92 13.04 7.03 6.44
CA GLY A 92 13.30 5.59 6.53
C GLY A 92 11.99 4.79 6.45
N PHE A 93 12.03 3.64 5.77
CA PHE A 93 10.86 2.78 5.56
C PHE A 93 11.06 1.40 6.18
N GLY A 94 10.01 0.86 6.78
CA GLY A 94 10.05 -0.42 7.49
C GLY A 94 8.69 -0.79 8.08
N PRO A 95 8.61 -1.89 8.86
CA PRO A 95 7.34 -2.44 9.38
C PRO A 95 6.57 -1.52 10.35
N GLY A 96 7.15 -0.38 10.75
CA GLY A 96 6.44 0.64 11.53
C GLY A 96 5.51 1.48 10.66
N ASN A 97 4.52 2.12 11.28
CA ASN A 97 3.53 2.99 10.63
C ASN A 97 4.18 4.18 9.89
N ALA A 98 4.69 3.94 8.67
CA ALA A 98 5.25 4.99 7.84
C ALA A 98 4.13 5.92 7.36
N ARG A 99 4.43 7.22 7.35
CA ARG A 99 3.52 8.27 6.87
C ARG A 99 4.22 9.14 5.86
N CYS A 100 3.46 9.66 4.92
CA CYS A 100 3.97 10.61 3.93
C CYS A 100 2.99 11.75 3.68
N GLY A 101 3.50 12.82 3.06
CA GLY A 101 2.70 13.94 2.58
C GLY A 101 2.12 13.71 1.18
N ASP A 102 1.24 14.61 0.76
CA ASP A 102 0.46 14.51 -0.49
C ASP A 102 1.34 14.32 -1.73
N THR A 103 2.51 14.96 -1.81
CA THR A 103 3.41 14.83 -2.97
C THR A 103 3.89 13.40 -3.14
N SER A 104 4.37 12.79 -2.06
CA SER A 104 4.80 11.39 -2.07
C SER A 104 3.63 10.44 -2.35
N ALA A 105 2.47 10.70 -1.75
CA ALA A 105 1.26 9.91 -1.98
C ALA A 105 0.76 9.99 -3.44
N ARG A 106 0.84 11.17 -4.08
CA ARG A 106 0.56 11.33 -5.52
C ARG A 106 1.48 10.46 -6.36
N HIS A 107 2.79 10.50 -6.08
CA HIS A 107 3.75 9.68 -6.82
C HIS A 107 3.47 8.19 -6.70
N VAL A 108 3.07 7.70 -5.51
CA VAL A 108 2.70 6.29 -5.35
C VAL A 108 1.59 5.88 -6.31
N VAL A 109 0.50 6.66 -6.40
CA VAL A 109 -0.62 6.30 -7.26
C VAL A 109 -0.28 6.51 -8.73
N ASP A 110 0.44 7.57 -9.09
CA ASP A 110 0.84 7.84 -10.47
C ASP A 110 1.80 6.77 -11.01
N ASP A 111 2.73 6.30 -10.19
CA ASP A 111 3.66 5.24 -10.57
C ASP A 111 2.95 3.88 -10.63
N LEU A 112 1.98 3.61 -9.74
CA LEU A 112 1.10 2.44 -9.86
C LEU A 112 0.28 2.46 -11.14
N VAL A 113 -0.23 3.63 -11.56
CA VAL A 113 -0.95 3.81 -12.83
C VAL A 113 -0.01 3.50 -14.01
N GLY A 114 1.23 3.97 -13.97
CA GLY A 114 2.23 3.67 -14.99
C GLY A 114 2.56 2.19 -15.11
N LEU A 115 2.55 1.45 -13.98
CA LEU A 115 2.80 0.01 -13.94
C LEU A 115 1.57 -0.83 -14.30
N ASN A 116 0.35 -0.30 -14.10
CA ASN A 116 -0.91 -1.03 -14.23
C ASN A 116 -1.88 -0.29 -15.18
N PRO A 117 -1.62 -0.30 -16.50
CA PRO A 117 -2.44 0.44 -17.47
C PRO A 117 -3.90 -0.03 -17.51
N ASP A 118 -4.17 -1.31 -17.22
CA ASP A 118 -5.53 -1.86 -17.17
C ASP A 118 -6.32 -1.41 -15.93
N ALA A 119 -5.64 -0.84 -14.93
CA ALA A 119 -6.24 -0.38 -13.67
C ALA A 119 -6.31 1.15 -13.55
N VAL A 120 -5.99 1.89 -14.62
CA VAL A 120 -5.89 3.38 -14.61
C VAL A 120 -7.12 4.04 -13.99
N GLU A 121 -8.33 3.68 -14.45
CA GLU A 121 -9.56 4.33 -13.99
C GLU A 121 -9.81 4.08 -12.51
N ARG A 122 -9.55 2.86 -12.03
CA ARG A 122 -9.70 2.53 -10.61
C ARG A 122 -8.69 3.25 -9.73
N LEU A 123 -7.42 3.26 -10.13
CA LEU A 123 -6.36 3.96 -9.40
C LEU A 123 -6.59 5.48 -9.37
N ARG A 124 -7.10 6.07 -10.45
CA ARG A 124 -7.52 7.49 -10.50
C ARG A 124 -8.69 7.76 -9.56
N ALA A 125 -9.67 6.87 -9.48
CA ALA A 125 -10.78 7.02 -8.54
C ALA A 125 -10.27 6.99 -7.08
N ILE A 126 -9.35 6.08 -6.75
CA ILE A 126 -8.69 6.01 -5.44
C ILE A 126 -7.91 7.29 -5.15
N LYS A 127 -7.17 7.81 -6.14
CA LYS A 127 -6.45 9.10 -6.03
C LYS A 127 -7.40 10.24 -5.67
N GLY A 128 -8.50 10.36 -6.41
CA GLY A 128 -9.51 11.40 -6.19
C GLY A 128 -10.19 11.28 -4.82
N ALA A 129 -10.53 10.07 -4.40
CA ALA A 129 -11.13 9.81 -3.09
C ALA A 129 -10.18 10.18 -1.94
N ALA A 130 -8.87 9.98 -2.12
CA ALA A 130 -7.83 10.38 -1.17
C ALA A 130 -7.45 11.87 -1.28
N GLY A 131 -8.20 12.69 -2.02
CA GLY A 131 -7.98 14.12 -2.21
C GLY A 131 -6.61 14.50 -2.79
N LEU A 132 -6.05 13.63 -3.64
CA LEU A 132 -4.73 13.79 -4.25
C LEU A 132 -4.78 14.41 -5.64
#